data_AF-A0A6H1UK58-F1
#
_entry.id   AF-A0A6H1UK58-F1
#
_cell.length_a   1.000
_cell.length_b   1.000
_cell.length_c   1.000
_cell.angle_alpha   90.00
_cell.angle_beta   90.00
_cell.angle_gamma   90.00
#
_symmetry.space_group_name_H-M   'P 1'
#
loop_
_entity.id
_entity.type
_entity.pdbx_description
1 polymer ?
#
loop_
_entity_poly.entity_id
_entity_poly.type
_entity_poly.pdbx_seq_one_letter_code
_entity_poly.pdbx_strand_id
1 'polypeptide(L)'
;MVDHTAISDSNTSENSEPQQPTNPPYRTFPRQPWLAMMLEPRITLRAILASENPRRGFWLLLSLIAISSIIGNAANGDMAGLSGPELFGAMFGVLLLIPLLYVLMYLSAWVLRLVGRWLGGDGELTNIVTGMVWSQVPTVFTLLLCLGWSYCIIQTPLPRLV
;
A
#
# COMPACT_ATOMS: atom_id res chain seq x y z
N MET A 1 81.76 -4.17 -10.77
CA MET A 1 80.80 -4.05 -11.89
C MET A 1 79.56 -4.79 -11.42
N VAL A 2 78.52 -4.03 -11.12
CA VAL A 2 77.41 -4.42 -10.24
C VAL A 2 76.24 -4.82 -11.14
N ASP A 3 75.80 -6.08 -11.06
CA ASP A 3 74.56 -6.53 -11.67
C ASP A 3 73.49 -6.73 -10.58
N HIS A 4 72.59 -5.75 -10.50
CA HIS A 4 71.35 -5.82 -9.75
C HIS A 4 70.24 -6.30 -10.70
N THR A 5 69.92 -7.59 -10.67
CA THR A 5 68.72 -8.14 -11.33
C THR A 5 67.89 -8.94 -10.32
N ALA A 6 66.90 -8.28 -9.74
CA ALA A 6 65.69 -8.90 -9.21
C ALA A 6 64.65 -7.78 -9.07
N ILE A 7 64.00 -7.46 -10.18
CA ILE A 7 62.82 -6.59 -10.19
C ILE A 7 61.70 -7.40 -9.53
N SER A 8 61.26 -6.89 -8.37
CA SER A 8 60.17 -7.43 -7.58
C SER A 8 58.86 -7.25 -8.33
N ASP A 9 58.33 -8.35 -8.83
CA ASP A 9 57.00 -8.42 -9.42
C ASP A 9 55.90 -8.18 -8.36
N SER A 10 54.81 -7.61 -8.86
CA SER A 10 53.43 -7.78 -8.41
C SER A 10 53.12 -7.47 -6.94
N ASN A 11 52.97 -6.18 -6.63
CA ASN A 11 52.04 -5.75 -5.58
C ASN A 11 51.08 -4.70 -6.16
N THR A 12 50.37 -5.09 -7.22
CA THR A 12 49.15 -4.40 -7.62
C THR A 12 48.05 -4.86 -6.68
N SER A 13 47.92 -4.13 -5.57
CA SER A 13 46.74 -4.15 -4.70
C SER A 13 45.53 -3.57 -5.45
N GLU A 14 45.09 -4.21 -6.52
CA GLU A 14 43.71 -4.08 -7.00
C GLU A 14 42.88 -5.14 -6.29
N ASN A 15 42.56 -4.84 -5.02
CA ASN A 15 41.31 -5.30 -4.41
C ASN A 15 40.14 -4.52 -5.07
N SER A 16 40.06 -4.58 -6.40
CA SER A 16 38.90 -4.20 -7.18
C SER A 16 38.04 -5.45 -7.31
N GLU A 17 37.63 -6.03 -6.18
CA GLU A 17 36.50 -6.95 -6.20
C GLU A 17 35.35 -6.14 -6.82
N PRO A 18 34.82 -6.53 -7.99
CA PRO A 18 33.59 -5.93 -8.45
C PRO A 18 32.60 -6.25 -7.34
N GLN A 19 32.16 -5.23 -6.60
CA GLN A 19 31.01 -5.40 -5.74
C GLN A 19 29.89 -5.84 -6.69
N GLN A 20 29.68 -7.15 -6.76
CA GLN A 20 28.49 -7.75 -7.32
C GLN A 20 27.35 -6.94 -6.70
N PRO A 21 26.41 -6.40 -7.49
CA PRO A 21 25.23 -5.79 -6.93
C PRO A 21 24.55 -6.88 -6.10
N THR A 22 24.79 -6.83 -4.80
CA THR A 22 24.29 -7.80 -3.84
C THR A 22 22.79 -7.75 -3.99
N ASN A 23 22.21 -8.91 -4.28
CA ASN A 23 20.77 -9.11 -4.41
C ASN A 23 20.05 -8.17 -3.43
N PRO A 24 19.16 -7.28 -3.91
CA PRO A 24 18.56 -6.31 -3.03
C PRO A 24 17.91 -7.04 -1.83
N PRO A 25 18.10 -6.58 -0.58
CA PRO A 25 17.68 -7.29 0.63
C PRO A 25 16.15 -7.39 0.82
N TYR A 26 15.34 -7.08 -0.20
CA TYR A 26 13.89 -6.91 -0.11
C TYR A 26 13.08 -8.21 -0.18
N ARG A 27 13.64 -9.37 0.21
CA ARG A 27 12.83 -10.60 0.33
C ARG A 27 11.85 -10.53 1.50
N THR A 28 12.19 -9.79 2.54
CA THR A 28 11.37 -9.69 3.74
C THR A 28 10.35 -8.55 3.62
N PHE A 29 9.08 -8.90 3.82
CA PHE A 29 7.99 -7.92 3.92
C PHE A 29 8.29 -6.88 5.02
N PRO A 30 8.10 -5.57 4.76
CA PRO A 30 8.48 -4.53 5.70
C PRO A 30 7.76 -4.69 7.05
N ARG A 31 8.47 -4.43 8.16
CA ARG A 31 7.92 -4.62 9.53
C ARG A 31 6.77 -3.67 9.86
N GLN A 32 6.76 -2.48 9.27
CA GLN A 32 5.74 -1.44 9.47
C GLN A 32 5.23 -0.94 8.12
N PRO A 33 4.50 -1.77 7.36
CA PRO A 33 4.13 -1.46 5.98
C PRO A 33 3.17 -0.26 5.91
N TRP A 34 2.32 -0.09 6.93
CA TRP A 34 1.35 1.00 7.01
C TRP A 34 2.01 2.37 7.11
N LEU A 35 2.93 2.54 8.08
CA LEU A 35 3.64 3.80 8.28
C LEU A 35 4.56 4.11 7.10
N ALA A 36 5.27 3.10 6.60
CA ALA A 36 6.16 3.24 5.45
C ALA A 36 5.39 3.64 4.18
N MET A 37 4.18 3.12 3.98
CA MET A 37 3.34 3.48 2.84
C MET A 37 2.94 4.96 2.85
N MET A 38 2.82 5.58 4.02
CA MET A 38 2.49 7.02 4.13
C MET A 38 3.70 7.92 3.88
N LEU A 39 4.88 7.52 4.33
CA LEU A 39 6.11 8.31 4.20
C LEU A 39 6.74 8.16 2.81
N GLU A 40 6.83 6.92 2.32
CA GLU A 40 7.54 6.57 1.09
C GLU A 40 6.75 5.54 0.27
N PRO A 41 5.61 5.92 -0.33
CA PRO A 41 4.69 4.98 -0.98
C PRO A 41 5.36 4.21 -2.11
N ARG A 42 6.19 4.87 -2.93
CA ARG A 42 6.84 4.22 -4.09
C ARG A 42 7.89 3.19 -3.68
N ILE A 43 8.70 3.49 -2.65
CA ILE A 43 9.74 2.59 -2.15
C ILE A 43 9.09 1.41 -1.43
N THR A 44 8.12 1.70 -0.56
CA THR A 44 7.37 0.68 0.18
C THR A 44 6.61 -0.25 -0.76
N LEU A 45 5.95 0.28 -1.80
CA LEU A 45 5.24 -0.55 -2.74
C LEU A 45 6.19 -1.48 -3.52
N ARG A 46 7.35 -0.98 -3.96
CA ARG A 46 8.38 -1.84 -4.57
C ARG A 46 8.87 -2.93 -3.62
N ALA A 47 9.08 -2.60 -2.34
CA ALA A 47 9.48 -3.57 -1.33
C ALA A 47 8.39 -4.63 -1.06
N ILE A 48 7.10 -4.25 -1.05
CA ILE A 48 5.98 -5.17 -0.90
C ILE A 48 5.89 -6.10 -2.11
N LEU A 49 6.00 -5.56 -3.33
CA LEU A 49 5.93 -6.32 -4.57
C LEU A 49 7.13 -7.27 -4.73
N ALA A 50 8.30 -6.89 -4.23
CA ALA A 50 9.50 -7.74 -4.23
C ALA A 50 9.51 -8.81 -3.11
N SER A 51 8.59 -8.72 -2.15
CA SER A 51 8.54 -9.66 -1.02
C SER A 51 7.96 -11.01 -1.43
N GLU A 52 8.30 -12.05 -0.66
CA GLU A 52 7.86 -13.43 -0.89
C GLU A 52 6.34 -13.61 -0.79
N ASN A 53 5.63 -12.70 -0.11
CA ASN A 53 4.18 -12.75 0.11
C ASN A 53 3.53 -11.36 -0.08
N PRO A 54 3.38 -10.86 -1.33
CA PRO A 54 2.85 -9.52 -1.60
C PRO A 54 1.39 -9.34 -1.17
N ARG A 55 0.66 -10.45 -0.99
CA ARG A 55 -0.78 -10.48 -0.64
C ARG A 55 -1.03 -10.53 0.88
N ARG A 56 0.02 -10.39 1.69
CA ARG A 56 -0.11 -10.43 3.15
C ARG A 56 -0.99 -9.28 3.64
N GLY A 57 -2.09 -9.61 4.32
CA GLY A 57 -3.05 -8.62 4.83
C GLY A 57 -4.03 -8.07 3.78
N PHE A 58 -4.01 -8.58 2.55
CA PHE A 58 -4.88 -8.12 1.46
C PHE A 58 -6.36 -8.18 1.82
N TRP A 59 -6.83 -9.31 2.35
CA TRP A 59 -8.24 -9.49 2.73
C TRP A 59 -8.63 -8.55 3.87
N LEU A 60 -7.72 -8.32 4.83
CA LEU A 60 -7.96 -7.39 5.92
C LEU A 60 -8.11 -5.97 5.39
N LEU A 61 -7.20 -5.51 4.52
CA LEU A 61 -7.32 -4.20 3.86
C LEU A 61 -8.62 -4.10 3.07
N LEU A 62 -8.95 -5.13 2.28
CA LEU A 62 -10.16 -5.12 1.45
C LEU A 62 -11.42 -4.97 2.30
N SER A 63 -11.53 -5.71 3.41
CA SER A 63 -12.63 -5.56 4.37
C SER A 63 -12.65 -4.16 4.98
N LEU A 64 -11.50 -3.62 5.34
CA LEU A 64 -11.39 -2.32 5.99
C LEU A 64 -11.77 -1.18 5.05
N ILE A 65 -11.40 -1.28 3.77
CA ILE A 65 -11.81 -0.36 2.70
C ILE A 65 -13.32 -0.43 2.51
N ALA A 66 -13.89 -1.63 2.42
CA ALA A 66 -15.32 -1.81 2.22
C ALA A 66 -16.15 -1.21 3.38
N ILE A 67 -15.70 -1.40 4.62
CA ILE A 67 -16.27 -0.77 5.81
C ILE A 67 -16.11 0.76 5.76
N SER A 68 -14.93 1.24 5.38
CA SER A 68 -14.62 2.67 5.27
C SER A 68 -15.51 3.36 4.24
N SER A 69 -15.83 2.70 3.12
CA SER A 69 -16.77 3.24 2.13
C SER A 69 -18.18 3.44 2.69
N ILE A 70 -18.70 2.49 3.48
CA ILE A 70 -20.02 2.64 4.12
C ILE A 70 -20.01 3.78 5.14
N ILE A 71 -18.97 3.85 5.98
CA ILE A 71 -18.85 4.91 6.98
C ILE A 71 -18.72 6.28 6.30
N GLY A 72 -17.92 6.38 5.23
CA GLY A 72 -17.77 7.60 4.45
C GLY A 72 -19.08 8.07 3.84
N ASN A 73 -19.86 7.16 3.25
CA ASN A 73 -21.18 7.47 2.69
C ASN A 73 -22.17 7.91 3.78
N ALA A 74 -22.13 7.27 4.96
CA ALA A 74 -22.93 7.68 6.10
C ALA A 74 -22.53 9.07 6.62
N ALA A 75 -21.23 9.37 6.70
CA ALA A 75 -20.72 10.66 7.13
C ALA A 75 -21.05 11.80 6.15
N ASN A 76 -21.09 11.51 4.85
CA ASN A 76 -21.47 12.47 3.81
C ASN A 76 -22.99 12.75 3.75
N GLY A 77 -23.80 12.01 4.52
CA GLY A 77 -25.24 12.19 4.59
C GLY A 77 -26.04 11.40 3.55
N ASP A 78 -25.38 10.65 2.66
CA ASP A 78 -26.06 9.78 1.68
C ASP A 78 -26.88 8.68 2.34
N MET A 79 -26.56 8.35 3.60
CA MET A 79 -27.28 7.38 4.43
C MET A 79 -27.93 8.01 5.68
N ALA A 80 -28.14 9.33 5.69
CA ALA A 80 -28.69 10.04 6.86
C ALA A 80 -30.11 9.60 7.28
N GLY A 81 -30.83 8.87 6.42
CA GLY A 81 -32.15 8.32 6.71
C GLY A 81 -32.15 6.89 7.26
N LEU A 82 -31.00 6.22 7.31
CA LEU A 82 -30.92 4.84 7.81
C LEU A 82 -30.82 4.81 9.34
N SER A 83 -31.66 3.97 9.94
CA SER A 83 -31.58 3.64 11.35
C SER A 83 -30.33 2.80 11.65
N GLY A 84 -29.89 2.79 12.92
CA GLY A 84 -28.72 2.01 13.36
C GLY A 84 -28.72 0.55 12.87
N PRO A 85 -29.82 -0.21 13.00
CA PRO A 85 -29.91 -1.59 12.50
C PRO A 85 -29.76 -1.71 10.98
N GLU A 86 -30.26 -0.75 10.21
CA GLU A 86 -30.14 -0.74 8.75
C GLU A 86 -28.71 -0.45 8.32
N LEU A 87 -28.00 0.44 9.02
CA LEU A 87 -26.57 0.66 8.80
C LEU A 87 -25.75 -0.60 9.10
N PHE A 88 -26.05 -1.31 10.19
CA PHE A 88 -25.42 -2.61 10.46
C PHE A 88 -25.73 -3.63 9.37
N GLY A 89 -26.97 -3.70 8.91
CA GLY A 89 -27.36 -4.55 7.78
C GLY A 89 -26.59 -4.22 6.49
N ALA A 90 -26.42 -2.93 6.18
CA ALA A 90 -25.66 -2.48 5.03
C ALA A 90 -24.16 -2.84 5.14
N MET A 91 -23.56 -2.68 6.33
CA MET A 91 -22.17 -3.09 6.57
C MET A 91 -21.97 -4.60 6.37
N PHE A 92 -22.87 -5.43 6.91
CA PHE A 92 -22.84 -6.88 6.71
C PHE A 92 -23.06 -7.26 5.24
N GLY A 93 -24.00 -6.59 4.56
CA GLY A 93 -24.24 -6.77 3.14
C GLY A 93 -22.98 -6.51 2.31
N VAL A 94 -22.29 -5.41 2.55
CA VAL A 94 -21.03 -5.08 1.86
C VAL A 94 -19.93 -6.11 2.17
N LEU A 95 -19.86 -6.63 3.40
CA LEU A 95 -18.94 -7.72 3.74
C LEU A 95 -19.20 -8.99 2.90
N LEU A 96 -20.46 -9.33 2.66
CA LEU A 96 -20.83 -10.46 1.79
C LEU A 96 -20.49 -10.21 0.31
N LEU A 97 -20.40 -8.94 -0.10
CA LEU A 97 -20.01 -8.54 -1.45
C LEU A 97 -18.48 -8.45 -1.65
N ILE A 98 -17.66 -8.69 -0.62
CA ILE A 98 -16.19 -8.72 -0.72
C ILE A 98 -15.65 -9.59 -1.88
N PRO A 99 -16.12 -10.85 -2.11
CA PRO A 99 -15.66 -11.62 -3.26
C PRO A 99 -16.01 -10.98 -4.60
N LEU A 100 -17.14 -10.27 -4.70
CA LEU A 100 -17.50 -9.53 -5.90
C LEU A 100 -16.58 -8.32 -6.12
N LEU A 101 -16.28 -7.57 -5.05
CA LEU A 101 -15.29 -6.49 -5.06
C LEU A 101 -13.91 -6.98 -5.53
N TYR A 102 -13.50 -8.16 -5.07
CA TYR A 102 -12.25 -8.80 -5.51
C TYR A 102 -12.24 -9.07 -7.02
N VAL A 103 -13.33 -9.61 -7.57
CA VAL A 103 -13.45 -9.86 -9.03
C VAL A 103 -13.43 -8.54 -9.81
N LEU A 104 -14.18 -7.53 -9.36
CA LEU A 104 -14.20 -6.20 -9.97
C LEU A 104 -12.81 -5.56 -9.98
N MET A 105 -12.03 -5.75 -8.92
CA MET A 105 -10.67 -5.22 -8.85
C MET A 105 -9.69 -5.96 -9.77
N TYR A 106 -9.89 -7.26 -9.99
CA TYR A 106 -9.15 -7.99 -11.02
C TYR A 106 -9.51 -7.51 -12.42
N LEU A 107 -10.79 -7.22 -12.65
CA LEU A 107 -11.26 -6.66 -13.91
C LEU A 107 -10.64 -5.27 -14.16
N SER A 108 -10.63 -4.39 -13.15
CA SER A 108 -9.98 -3.08 -13.27
C SER A 108 -8.48 -3.22 -13.50
N ALA A 109 -7.79 -4.13 -12.80
CA ALA A 109 -6.38 -4.42 -13.02
C ALA A 109 -6.09 -4.93 -14.43
N TRP A 110 -6.99 -5.72 -15.00
CA TRP A 110 -6.89 -6.21 -16.36
C TRP A 110 -7.02 -5.08 -17.39
N VAL A 111 -7.98 -4.17 -17.19
CA VAL A 111 -8.09 -2.95 -18.02
C VAL A 111 -6.83 -2.10 -17.90
N LEU A 112 -6.35 -1.86 -16.68
CA LEU A 112 -5.10 -1.13 -16.45
C LEU A 112 -3.89 -1.79 -17.11
N ARG A 113 -3.82 -3.13 -17.11
CA ARG A 113 -2.77 -3.87 -17.82
C ARG A 113 -2.88 -3.68 -19.33
N LEU A 114 -4.10 -3.68 -19.89
CA LEU A 114 -4.30 -3.47 -21.31
C LEU A 114 -3.82 -2.07 -21.73
N VAL A 115 -4.22 -1.04 -20.97
CA VAL A 115 -3.76 0.34 -21.16
C VAL A 115 -2.24 0.45 -20.95
N GLY A 116 -1.72 -0.15 -19.88
CA GLY A 116 -0.28 -0.15 -19.59
C GLY A 116 0.55 -0.80 -20.69
N ARG A 117 0.05 -1.89 -21.29
CA ARG A 117 0.72 -2.57 -22.40
C ARG A 117 0.74 -1.72 -23.68
N TRP A 118 -0.27 -0.89 -23.89
CA TRP A 118 -0.23 0.12 -24.96
C TRP A 118 0.86 1.17 -24.74
N LEU A 119 1.18 1.49 -23.48
CA LEU A 119 2.30 2.38 -23.11
C LEU A 119 3.65 1.63 -22.98
N GLY A 120 3.72 0.35 -23.37
CA GLY A 120 4.94 -0.45 -23.29
C GLY A 120 5.28 -1.01 -21.90
N GLY A 121 4.34 -1.00 -20.95
CA GLY A 121 4.52 -1.60 -19.62
C GLY A 121 4.28 -3.11 -19.61
N ASP A 122 5.08 -3.84 -18.83
CA ASP A 122 4.97 -5.30 -18.64
C ASP A 122 4.62 -5.71 -17.20
N GLY A 123 3.65 -5.01 -16.62
CA GLY A 123 3.21 -5.27 -15.25
C GLY A 123 2.38 -6.55 -15.15
N GLU A 124 2.74 -7.44 -14.22
CA GLU A 124 1.92 -8.60 -13.86
C GLU A 124 0.61 -8.16 -13.19
N LEU A 125 -0.51 -8.82 -13.52
CA LEU A 125 -1.83 -8.56 -12.92
C LEU A 125 -1.79 -8.55 -11.40
N THR A 126 -1.09 -9.52 -10.81
CA THR A 126 -0.96 -9.67 -9.35
C THR A 126 -0.33 -8.43 -8.71
N ASN A 127 0.67 -7.84 -9.37
CA ASN A 127 1.38 -6.66 -8.88
C ASN A 127 0.52 -5.41 -8.99
N ILE A 128 -0.27 -5.29 -10.06
CA ILE A 128 -1.21 -4.18 -10.26
C ILE A 128 -2.31 -4.21 -9.19
N VAL A 129 -2.92 -5.39 -8.97
CA VAL A 129 -3.96 -5.58 -7.94
C VAL A 129 -3.41 -5.27 -6.55
N THR A 130 -2.22 -5.78 -6.23
CA THR A 130 -1.55 -5.50 -4.94
C THR A 130 -1.27 -4.01 -4.78
N GLY A 131 -0.76 -3.36 -5.81
CA GLY A 131 -0.52 -1.92 -5.83
C GLY A 131 -1.79 -1.11 -5.56
N MET A 132 -2.90 -1.48 -6.19
CA MET A 132 -4.18 -0.81 -5.97
C MET A 132 -4.67 -0.94 -4.53
N VAL A 133 -4.60 -2.12 -3.91
CA VAL A 133 -5.06 -2.28 -2.51
C VAL A 133 -4.18 -1.51 -1.55
N TRP A 134 -2.86 -1.60 -1.70
CA TRP A 134 -1.95 -0.86 -0.82
C TRP A 134 -2.07 0.65 -0.99
N SER A 135 -2.46 1.14 -2.17
CA SER A 135 -2.71 2.57 -2.39
C SER A 135 -3.92 3.11 -1.62
N GLN A 136 -4.79 2.24 -1.08
CA GLN A 136 -5.94 2.63 -0.27
C GLN A 136 -5.62 2.82 1.22
N VAL A 137 -4.41 2.48 1.65
CA VAL A 137 -3.97 2.66 3.05
C VAL A 137 -4.18 4.10 3.55
N PRO A 138 -3.78 5.15 2.81
CA PRO A 138 -4.02 6.53 3.22
C PRO A 138 -5.51 6.85 3.39
N THR A 139 -6.38 6.32 2.51
CA THR A 139 -7.83 6.52 2.58
C THR A 139 -8.40 6.05 3.92
N VAL A 140 -7.99 4.86 4.38
CA VAL A 140 -8.39 4.33 5.69
C VAL A 140 -7.92 5.26 6.81
N PHE A 141 -6.71 5.79 6.72
CA PHE A 141 -6.17 6.69 7.73
C PHE A 141 -6.91 8.03 7.77
N THR A 142 -7.20 8.61 6.60
CA THR A 142 -8.02 9.83 6.47
C THR A 142 -9.40 9.63 7.08
N LEU A 143 -10.02 8.46 6.91
CA LEU A 143 -11.31 8.15 7.52
C LEU A 143 -11.23 8.15 9.05
N LEU A 144 -10.20 7.51 9.63
CA LEU A 144 -9.99 7.53 11.09
C LEU A 144 -9.79 8.95 11.62
N LEU A 145 -9.02 9.77 10.90
CA LEU A 145 -8.77 11.16 11.26
C LEU A 145 -10.07 11.98 11.17
N CYS A 146 -10.89 11.74 10.14
CA CYS A 146 -12.20 12.38 9.99
C CYS A 146 -13.15 12.02 11.12
N LEU A 147 -13.25 10.74 11.50
CA LEU A 147 -14.07 10.31 12.64
C LEU A 147 -13.60 10.94 13.96
N GLY A 148 -12.29 10.95 14.20
CA GLY A 148 -11.72 11.59 15.39
C GLY A 148 -11.98 13.09 15.44
N TRP A 149 -11.88 13.76 14.29
CA TRP A 149 -12.17 15.18 14.15
C TRP A 149 -13.65 15.50 14.40
N SER A 150 -14.57 14.74 13.80
CA SER A 150 -16.00 14.89 14.03
C SER A 150 -16.37 14.67 15.50
N TYR A 151 -15.76 13.68 16.14
CA TYR A 151 -15.96 13.42 17.57
C TYR A 151 -15.50 14.60 18.43
N CYS A 152 -14.34 15.20 18.11
CA CYS A 152 -13.81 16.37 18.80
C CYS A 152 -14.75 17.58 18.68
N ILE A 153 -15.25 17.88 17.47
CA ILE A 153 -16.18 19.00 17.23
C ILE A 153 -17.47 18.86 18.04
N ILE A 154 -18.05 17.66 18.06
CA ILE A 154 -19.30 17.40 18.80
C ILE A 154 -19.11 17.65 20.30
N GLN A 155 -17.89 17.44 20.82
CA GLN A 155 -17.59 17.55 22.24
C GLN A 155 -17.21 18.98 22.67
N THR A 156 -16.89 19.89 21.74
CA THR A 156 -16.62 21.29 22.09
C THR A 156 -17.93 22.06 22.32
N PRO A 157 -18.25 22.47 23.56
CA PRO A 157 -19.41 23.30 23.80
C PRO A 157 -19.17 24.68 23.17
N LEU A 158 -20.03 25.10 22.25
CA LEU A 158 -19.95 26.43 21.65
C LEU A 158 -20.01 27.49 22.77
N PRO A 159 -19.03 28.39 22.89
CA PRO A 159 -19.14 29.51 23.80
C PRO A 159 -20.32 30.36 23.36
N ARG A 160 -21.36 30.41 24.19
CA ARG A 160 -22.48 31.33 23.97
C ARG A 160 -21.92 32.74 24.09
N LEU A 161 -21.79 33.43 22.96
CA LEU A 161 -21.52 34.86 22.94
C LEU A 161 -22.75 35.54 23.56
N VAL A 162 -22.56 36.12 24.75
CA VAL A 162 -23.51 36.97 25.47
C VAL A 162 -23.19 38.42 25.16
#